data_AF-A0AAV8Y221-F1
#
_entry.id   AF-A0AAV8Y221-F1
#
_cell.length_a   1.000
_cell.length_b   1.000
_cell.length_c   1.000
_cell.angle_alpha   90.00
_cell.angle_beta   90.00
_cell.angle_gamma   90.00
#
_symmetry.space_group_name_H-M   'P 1'
#
loop_
_entity.id
_entity.type
_entity.pdbx_description
1 polymer ?
#
loop_
_entity_poly.entity_id
_entity_poly.type
_entity_poly.pdbx_seq_one_letter_code
_entity_poly.pdbx_strand_id
1 'polypeptide(L)'
;MALRRQLQTVLMKKTNLSRSSQPLDFKLPLTTPQQLLELENKIENATDLEDLVNILSHVGGDTVKKNVHFIMKKLMNKELSLQYSAKGKKKKDFSKLSVYKAVLEAVKVNFFDATDLEITRCIGVSLATAGDRDGGRQLRAEKPKPR
;
A
#
# COMPACT_ATOMS: atom_id res chain seq x y z
N MET A 1 -25.65 11.48 -15.53
CA MET A 1 -25.10 12.08 -14.28
C MET A 1 -25.84 11.66 -13.01
N ALA A 2 -27.17 11.41 -13.02
CA ALA A 2 -27.95 11.10 -11.81
C ALA A 2 -27.77 9.65 -11.26
N LEU A 3 -27.54 8.66 -12.14
CA LEU A 3 -27.49 7.25 -11.73
C LEU A 3 -26.27 6.90 -10.86
N ARG A 4 -25.12 7.56 -11.11
CA ARG A 4 -23.87 7.33 -10.38
C ARG A 4 -23.91 7.92 -8.95
N ARG A 5 -24.67 9.00 -8.76
CA ARG A 5 -24.92 9.63 -7.44
C ARG A 5 -25.87 8.79 -6.58
N GLN A 6 -26.89 8.20 -7.18
CA GLN A 6 -27.85 7.36 -6.44
C GLN A 6 -27.21 6.05 -5.96
N LEU A 7 -26.34 5.42 -6.76
CA LEU A 7 -25.61 4.22 -6.33
C LEU A 7 -24.62 4.49 -5.19
N GLN A 8 -23.94 5.65 -5.19
CA GLN A 8 -23.10 6.06 -4.05
C GLN A 8 -23.93 6.27 -2.77
N THR A 9 -25.14 6.80 -2.88
CA THR A 9 -25.99 7.11 -1.71
C THR A 9 -26.50 5.82 -1.03
N VAL A 10 -26.75 4.76 -1.80
CA VAL A 10 -27.20 3.47 -1.26
C VAL A 10 -26.04 2.68 -0.63
N LEU A 11 -24.82 2.79 -1.18
CA LEU A 11 -23.65 2.07 -0.66
C LEU A 11 -23.10 2.66 0.65
N MET A 12 -23.25 3.97 0.88
CA MET A 12 -22.78 4.65 2.09
C MET A 12 -23.68 4.45 3.32
N LYS A 13 -24.83 3.77 3.17
CA LYS A 13 -25.82 3.61 4.26
C LYS A 13 -25.59 2.38 5.15
N LYS A 14 -24.54 1.58 4.88
CA LYS A 14 -24.12 0.43 5.70
C LYS A 14 -22.76 0.67 6.35
N THR A 15 -22.67 1.63 7.26
CA THR A 15 -21.68 1.66 8.34
C THR A 15 -22.04 2.80 9.30
N ASN A 16 -23.06 2.57 10.14
CA ASN A 16 -23.12 3.28 11.42
C ASN A 16 -22.19 2.53 12.37
N LEU A 17 -20.97 3.01 12.50
CA LEU A 17 -20.11 2.65 13.63
C LEU A 17 -19.61 3.96 14.24
N SER A 18 -19.95 4.15 15.51
CA SER A 18 -19.57 5.30 16.32
C SER A 18 -18.09 5.60 16.16
N ARG A 19 -17.78 6.65 15.42
CA ARG A 19 -16.41 7.12 15.19
C ARG A 19 -15.89 7.70 16.50
N SER A 20 -15.07 6.93 17.23
CA SER A 20 -14.28 7.52 18.31
C SER A 20 -13.33 8.55 17.67
N SER A 21 -13.41 9.77 18.18
CA SER A 21 -12.84 10.98 17.62
C SER A 21 -11.33 11.11 17.91
N GLN A 22 -10.54 10.14 17.48
CA GLN A 22 -9.08 10.26 17.46
C GLN A 22 -8.58 9.85 16.07
N PRO A 23 -7.85 10.72 15.35
CA PRO A 23 -7.22 10.31 14.11
C PRO A 23 -6.25 9.18 14.40
N LEU A 24 -6.48 8.00 13.82
CA LEU A 24 -5.54 6.90 13.89
C LEU A 24 -4.28 7.28 13.11
N ASP A 25 -3.25 7.69 13.84
CA ASP A 25 -1.94 7.95 13.27
C ASP A 25 -1.16 6.63 13.18
N PHE A 26 -1.04 6.10 11.96
CA PHE A 26 -0.23 4.92 11.66
C PHE A 26 1.26 5.26 11.45
N LYS A 27 1.67 6.53 11.61
CA LYS A 27 3.08 7.00 11.49
C LYS A 27 3.78 6.45 10.24
N LEU A 28 3.17 6.70 9.08
CA LEU A 28 3.68 6.28 7.77
C LEU A 28 4.62 7.33 7.15
N PRO A 29 5.70 6.92 6.43
CA PRO A 29 6.04 5.55 6.06
C PRO A 29 6.74 4.78 7.17
N LEU A 30 6.52 3.46 7.19
CA LEU A 30 7.28 2.54 8.05
C LEU A 30 8.73 2.46 7.59
N THR A 31 9.64 2.51 8.54
CA THR A 31 11.09 2.56 8.30
C THR A 31 11.85 1.35 8.84
N THR A 32 11.27 0.64 9.81
CA THR A 32 11.92 -0.50 10.47
C THR A 32 11.00 -1.74 10.50
N PRO A 33 11.59 -2.95 10.59
CA PRO A 33 10.81 -4.17 10.79
C PRO A 33 9.97 -4.16 12.06
N GLN A 34 10.44 -3.47 13.12
CA GLN A 34 9.72 -3.33 14.38
C GLN A 34 8.44 -2.50 14.20
N GLN A 35 8.51 -1.36 13.49
CA GLN A 35 7.33 -0.56 13.18
C GLN A 35 6.32 -1.33 12.33
N LEU A 36 6.79 -2.17 11.40
CA LEU A 36 5.92 -3.05 10.62
C LEU A 36 5.23 -4.09 11.50
N LEU A 37 5.96 -4.71 12.43
CA LEU A 37 5.37 -5.68 13.37
C LEU A 37 4.31 -5.02 14.27
N GLU A 38 4.59 -3.82 14.78
CA GLU A 38 3.63 -3.03 15.56
C GLU A 38 2.37 -2.70 14.76
N LEU A 39 2.53 -2.33 13.48
CA LEU A 39 1.40 -2.10 12.59
C LEU A 39 0.61 -3.39 12.34
N GLU A 40 1.29 -4.50 12.05
CA GLU A 40 0.66 -5.81 11.82
C GLU A 40 -0.20 -6.23 13.02
N ASN A 41 0.33 -6.12 14.24
CA ASN A 41 -0.41 -6.41 15.47
C ASN A 41 -1.61 -5.48 15.66
N LYS A 42 -1.46 -4.19 15.31
CA LYS A 42 -2.54 -3.20 15.42
C LYS A 42 -3.70 -3.51 14.47
N ILE A 43 -3.40 -3.86 13.22
CA ILE A 43 -4.41 -4.13 12.19
C ILE A 43 -4.95 -5.57 12.20
N GLU A 44 -4.64 -6.36 13.24
CA GLU A 44 -5.37 -7.60 13.51
C GLU A 44 -6.86 -7.33 13.76
N ASN A 45 -7.18 -6.16 14.31
CA ASN A 45 -8.56 -5.67 14.40
C ASN A 45 -9.06 -5.20 13.03
N ALA A 46 -10.25 -5.67 12.64
CA ALA A 46 -10.94 -5.27 11.41
C ALA A 46 -11.13 -3.75 11.27
N THR A 47 -11.41 -3.02 12.36
CA THR A 47 -11.61 -1.56 12.30
C THR A 47 -10.31 -0.83 11.96
N ASP A 48 -9.20 -1.22 12.58
CA ASP A 48 -7.89 -0.63 12.29
C ASP A 48 -7.41 -0.96 10.85
N LEU A 49 -7.72 -2.17 10.37
CA LEU A 49 -7.47 -2.54 8.98
C LEU A 49 -8.27 -1.67 8.00
N GLU A 50 -9.57 -1.50 8.24
CA GLU A 50 -10.44 -0.64 7.43
C GLU A 50 -9.97 0.82 7.42
N ASP A 51 -9.50 1.32 8.56
CA ASP A 51 -8.95 2.68 8.65
C ASP A 51 -7.63 2.82 7.88
N LEU A 52 -6.76 1.80 7.92
CA LEU A 52 -5.57 1.78 7.08
C LEU A 52 -5.93 1.73 5.58
N VAL A 53 -6.92 0.92 5.19
CA VAL A 53 -7.44 0.86 3.82
C VAL A 53 -7.93 2.23 3.37
N ASN A 54 -8.73 2.91 4.20
CA ASN A 54 -9.23 4.26 3.91
C ASN A 54 -8.08 5.24 3.68
N ILE A 55 -7.08 5.26 4.57
CA ILE A 55 -5.91 6.14 4.45
C ILE A 55 -5.13 5.87 3.17
N LEU A 56 -4.86 4.60 2.84
CA LEU A 56 -4.13 4.24 1.63
C LEU A 56 -4.93 4.52 0.36
N SER A 57 -6.27 4.38 0.40
CA SER A 57 -7.13 4.62 -0.76
C SER A 57 -7.11 6.08 -1.24
N HIS A 58 -6.81 7.03 -0.34
CA HIS A 58 -6.71 8.45 -0.64
C HIS A 58 -5.40 8.87 -1.33
N VAL A 59 -4.42 7.96 -1.48
CA VAL A 59 -3.15 8.28 -2.14
C VAL A 59 -3.34 8.53 -3.65
N GLY A 60 -4.20 7.75 -4.30
CA GLY A 60 -4.57 7.92 -5.70
C GLY A 60 -3.50 7.49 -6.72
N GLY A 61 -3.75 7.83 -7.99
CA GLY A 61 -2.96 7.43 -9.15
C GLY A 61 -3.88 7.17 -10.36
N ASP A 62 -3.47 7.57 -11.55
CA ASP A 62 -4.30 7.46 -12.78
C ASP A 62 -4.33 6.05 -13.39
N THR A 63 -3.49 5.13 -12.88
CA THR A 63 -3.41 3.73 -13.30
C THR A 63 -3.16 2.83 -12.08
N VAL A 64 -3.53 1.54 -12.16
CA VAL A 64 -3.25 0.55 -11.11
C VAL A 64 -1.77 0.56 -10.71
N LYS A 65 -0.88 0.59 -11.70
CA LYS A 65 0.58 0.63 -11.49
C LYS A 65 1.02 1.85 -10.68
N LYS A 66 0.58 3.05 -11.05
CA LYS A 66 0.95 4.28 -10.33
C LYS A 66 0.30 4.34 -8.95
N ASN A 67 -0.94 3.89 -8.82
CA ASN A 67 -1.64 3.84 -7.53
C ASN A 67 -0.90 2.92 -6.55
N VAL A 68 -0.61 1.68 -6.96
CA VAL A 68 0.22 0.76 -6.17
C VAL A 68 1.59 1.36 -5.85
N HIS A 69 2.24 2.03 -6.81
CA HIS A 69 3.54 2.65 -6.57
C HIS A 69 3.47 3.71 -5.46
N PHE A 70 2.49 4.62 -5.51
CA PHE A 70 2.36 5.68 -4.50
C PHE A 70 1.89 5.14 -3.15
N ILE A 71 0.95 4.19 -3.12
CA ILE A 71 0.53 3.50 -1.89
C ILE A 71 1.75 2.85 -1.22
N MET A 72 2.56 2.10 -1.96
CA MET A 72 3.75 1.46 -1.40
C MET A 72 4.79 2.47 -0.91
N LYS A 73 4.95 3.62 -1.57
CA LYS A 73 5.81 4.72 -1.08
C LYS A 73 5.27 5.38 0.18
N LYS A 74 3.94 5.52 0.30
CA LYS A 74 3.29 6.03 1.51
C LYS A 74 3.46 5.03 2.66
N LEU A 75 3.32 3.73 2.40
CA LEU A 75 3.34 2.68 3.40
C LEU A 75 4.74 2.39 3.97
N MET A 76 5.76 2.24 3.13
CA MET A 76 7.12 1.85 3.55
C MET A 76 8.20 2.66 2.86
N ASN A 77 9.25 2.99 3.60
CA ASN A 77 10.45 3.60 3.02
C ASN A 77 11.23 2.61 2.15
N LYS A 78 12.28 3.13 1.51
CA LYS A 78 13.19 2.36 0.64
C LYS A 78 13.85 1.21 1.38
N GLU A 79 14.41 1.47 2.55
CA GLU A 79 15.22 0.54 3.35
C GLU A 79 14.39 -0.69 3.75
N LEU A 80 13.16 -0.46 4.24
CA LEU A 80 12.25 -1.53 4.59
C LEU A 80 11.76 -2.27 3.34
N SER A 81 11.36 -1.55 2.28
CA SER A 81 10.90 -2.14 1.03
C SER A 81 11.93 -3.10 0.41
N LEU A 82 13.23 -2.79 0.53
CA LEU A 82 14.31 -3.63 0.00
C LEU A 82 14.41 -5.00 0.68
N GLN A 83 13.83 -5.20 1.87
CA GLN A 83 13.85 -6.48 2.59
C GLN A 83 12.78 -7.47 2.12
N TYR A 84 11.83 -7.03 1.30
CA TYR A 84 10.66 -7.81 0.90
C TYR A 84 10.61 -8.08 -0.62
N SER A 85 9.88 -9.13 -0.97
CA SER A 85 9.42 -9.42 -2.32
C SER A 85 7.94 -9.83 -2.25
N ALA A 86 7.20 -9.67 -3.35
CA ALA A 86 5.75 -9.91 -3.34
C ALA A 86 5.35 -11.34 -2.92
N LYS A 87 6.17 -12.36 -3.22
CA LYS A 87 5.89 -13.79 -2.97
C LYS A 87 7.06 -14.57 -2.35
N GLY A 88 8.03 -13.88 -1.73
CA GLY A 88 8.98 -14.53 -0.82
C GLY A 88 10.10 -15.41 -1.38
N LYS A 89 10.60 -15.23 -2.62
CA LYS A 89 11.59 -16.17 -3.20
C LYS A 89 13.01 -16.10 -2.59
N LYS A 90 13.55 -14.88 -2.44
CA LYS A 90 14.90 -14.61 -1.87
C LYS A 90 14.87 -13.63 -0.70
N LYS A 91 13.75 -12.92 -0.56
CA LYS A 91 13.49 -11.86 0.40
C LYS A 91 12.23 -12.26 1.18
N LYS A 92 11.90 -11.54 2.25
CA LYS A 92 10.67 -11.79 3.02
C LYS A 92 9.43 -11.69 2.12
N ASP A 93 8.40 -12.49 2.42
CA ASP A 93 7.16 -12.54 1.65
C ASP A 93 6.21 -11.43 2.12
N PHE A 94 5.99 -10.43 1.27
CA PHE A 94 5.06 -9.34 1.57
C PHE A 94 3.60 -9.80 1.56
N SER A 95 3.25 -10.80 0.74
CA SER A 95 1.86 -11.25 0.61
C SER A 95 1.32 -12.03 1.80
N LYS A 96 2.18 -12.36 2.77
CA LYS A 96 1.80 -12.99 4.04
C LYS A 96 1.44 -11.99 5.13
N LEU A 97 1.60 -10.69 4.88
CA LEU A 97 1.33 -9.62 5.85
C LEU A 97 -0.12 -9.11 5.74
N SER A 98 -0.69 -8.64 6.83
CA SER A 98 -2.00 -7.98 6.86
C SER A 98 -1.99 -6.66 6.08
N VAL A 99 -0.88 -5.91 6.11
CA VAL A 99 -0.74 -4.69 5.28
C VAL A 99 -0.84 -4.98 3.78
N TYR A 100 -0.54 -6.20 3.32
CA TYR A 100 -0.76 -6.55 1.92
C TYR A 100 -2.23 -6.58 1.56
N LYS A 101 -3.09 -7.11 2.45
CA LYS A 101 -4.55 -7.06 2.29
C LYS A 101 -5.04 -5.61 2.23
N ALA A 102 -4.51 -4.74 3.12
CA ALA A 102 -4.84 -3.32 3.10
C ALA A 102 -4.49 -2.64 1.77
N VAL A 103 -3.33 -2.97 1.18
CA VAL A 103 -2.93 -2.46 -0.14
C VAL A 103 -3.86 -2.96 -1.26
N LEU A 104 -4.26 -4.24 -1.25
CA LEU A 104 -5.19 -4.78 -2.25
C LEU A 104 -6.53 -4.05 -2.21
N GLU A 105 -7.11 -3.91 -1.02
CA GLU A 105 -8.42 -3.28 -0.84
C GLU A 105 -8.37 -1.79 -1.19
N ALA A 106 -7.33 -1.06 -0.74
CA ALA A 106 -7.15 0.36 -1.06
C ALA A 106 -7.03 0.64 -2.56
N VAL A 107 -6.37 -0.24 -3.32
CA VAL A 107 -6.28 -0.11 -4.78
C VAL A 107 -7.66 -0.33 -5.43
N LYS A 108 -8.40 -1.34 -4.97
CA LYS A 108 -9.74 -1.67 -5.50
C LYS A 108 -10.80 -0.59 -5.24
N VAL A 109 -10.61 0.25 -4.23
CA VAL A 109 -11.46 1.47 -4.05
C VAL A 109 -11.42 2.36 -5.29
N ASN A 110 -10.26 2.49 -5.93
CA ASN A 110 -10.07 3.35 -7.10
C ASN A 110 -10.16 2.57 -8.43
N PHE A 111 -9.85 1.28 -8.41
CA PHE A 111 -9.79 0.40 -9.58
C PHE A 111 -10.52 -0.92 -9.28
N PHE A 112 -11.85 -0.88 -9.26
CA PHE A 112 -12.67 -2.02 -8.80
C PHE A 112 -12.49 -3.30 -9.62
N ASP A 113 -12.16 -3.18 -10.92
CA ASP A 113 -11.89 -4.31 -11.83
C ASP A 113 -10.46 -4.89 -11.71
N ALA A 114 -9.57 -4.24 -10.94
CA ALA A 114 -8.19 -4.69 -10.82
C ALA A 114 -8.12 -6.04 -10.08
N THR A 115 -7.53 -7.04 -10.74
CA THR A 115 -7.37 -8.38 -10.15
C THR A 115 -6.25 -8.38 -9.10
N ASP A 116 -6.35 -9.27 -8.11
CA ASP A 116 -5.29 -9.44 -7.10
C ASP A 116 -3.95 -9.77 -7.75
N LEU A 117 -3.95 -10.52 -8.85
CA LEU A 117 -2.75 -10.87 -9.60
C LEU A 117 -2.09 -9.63 -10.24
N GLU A 118 -2.88 -8.73 -10.84
CA GLU A 118 -2.38 -7.48 -11.40
C GLU A 118 -1.79 -6.58 -10.32
N ILE A 119 -2.50 -6.41 -9.21
CA ILE A 119 -2.05 -5.59 -8.08
C ILE A 119 -0.76 -6.19 -7.49
N THR A 120 -0.73 -7.51 -7.28
CA THR A 120 0.45 -8.24 -6.79
C THR A 120 1.67 -8.05 -7.69
N ARG A 121 1.49 -8.11 -9.02
CA ARG A 121 2.56 -7.84 -9.98
C ARG A 121 3.09 -6.42 -9.83
N CYS A 122 2.21 -5.44 -9.68
CA CYS A 122 2.58 -4.05 -9.45
C CYS A 122 3.33 -3.85 -8.13
N ILE A 123 2.90 -4.52 -7.04
CA ILE A 123 3.60 -4.53 -5.75
C ILE A 123 5.01 -5.12 -5.94
N GLY A 124 5.12 -6.22 -6.66
CA GLY A 124 6.40 -6.87 -6.99
C GLY A 124 7.36 -5.92 -7.70
N VAL A 125 6.90 -5.21 -8.73
CA VAL A 125 7.70 -4.19 -9.43
C VAL A 125 8.09 -3.05 -8.49
N SER A 126 7.17 -2.58 -7.64
CA SER A 126 7.43 -1.50 -6.67
C SER A 126 8.52 -1.88 -5.66
N LEU A 127 8.50 -3.11 -5.13
CA LEU A 127 9.52 -3.62 -4.21
C LEU A 127 10.85 -3.91 -4.91
N ALA A 128 10.82 -4.46 -6.13
CA ALA A 128 12.03 -4.74 -6.91
C ALA A 128 12.79 -3.46 -7.31
N THR A 129 12.05 -2.39 -7.60
CA THR A 129 12.62 -1.08 -7.96
C THR A 129 12.76 -0.14 -6.76
N ALA A 130 12.56 -0.62 -5.53
CA ALA A 130 12.66 0.22 -4.33
C ALA A 130 14.03 0.89 -4.18
N GLY A 131 15.11 0.23 -4.63
CA GLY A 131 16.46 0.79 -4.61
C GLY A 131 16.63 2.07 -5.44
N ASP A 132 15.75 2.30 -6.42
CA ASP A 132 15.77 3.46 -7.32
C ASP A 132 15.09 4.68 -6.73
N ARG A 133 14.30 4.50 -5.66
CA ARG A 133 13.64 5.58 -4.92
C ARG A 133 14.68 6.50 -4.30
N ASP A 134 14.26 7.74 -4.05
CA ASP A 134 15.00 8.74 -3.29
C ASP A 134 16.42 8.96 -3.85
N GLY A 135 16.51 9.23 -5.16
CA GLY A 135 17.78 9.48 -5.86
C GLY A 135 18.61 8.24 -6.19
N GLY A 136 18.18 7.03 -5.78
CA GLY A 136 18.96 5.80 -5.99
C GLY A 136 19.24 5.46 -7.46
N ARG A 137 18.37 5.86 -8.38
CA ARG A 137 18.64 5.73 -9.82
C ARG A 137 19.83 6.61 -10.26
N GLN A 138 19.88 7.86 -9.80
CA GLN A 138 20.96 8.82 -10.16
C GLN A 138 22.29 8.32 -9.59
N LEU A 139 22.32 7.93 -8.31
CA LEU A 139 23.52 7.38 -7.66
C LEU A 139 24.08 6.12 -8.36
N ARG A 140 23.25 5.30 -9.00
CA ARG A 140 23.73 4.15 -9.78
C ARG A 140 24.25 4.54 -11.15
N ALA A 141 23.68 5.58 -11.78
CA ALA A 141 24.16 6.10 -13.04
C ALA A 141 25.53 6.78 -12.91
N GLU A 142 25.80 7.39 -11.74
CA GLU A 142 27.06 8.06 -11.42
C GLU A 142 28.20 7.09 -11.08
N LYS A 143 27.92 5.82 -10.74
CA LYS A 143 28.96 4.84 -10.47
C LYS A 143 29.66 4.40 -11.76
N PRO A 144 31.00 4.44 -11.83
CA PRO A 144 31.73 3.95 -12.99
C PRO A 144 31.41 2.46 -13.20
N LYS A 145 31.06 2.07 -14.43
CA LYS A 145 30.87 0.65 -14.76
C LYS A 145 32.21 -0.08 -14.62
N PRO A 146 32.28 -1.21 -13.90
CA PRO A 146 33.48 -2.03 -13.91
C PRO A 146 33.78 -2.45 -15.36
N ARG A 147 35.04 -2.30 -15.76
CA ARG A 147 35.54 -2.71 -17.09
C ARG A 147 35.54 -4.22 -17.21
#